data_AF-A0AA97HQ07-F1
#
_entry.id   AF-A0AA97HQ07-F1
#
_cell.length_a   1.000
_cell.length_b   1.000
_cell.length_c   1.000
_cell.angle_alpha   90.00
_cell.angle_beta   90.00
_cell.angle_gamma   90.00
#
_symmetry.space_group_name_H-M   'P 1'
#
loop_
_entity.id
_entity.type
_entity.pdbx_description
1 polymer ?
#
loop_
_entity_poly.entity_id
_entity_poly.type
_entity_poly.pdbx_seq_one_letter_code
_entity_poly.pdbx_strand_id
1 'polypeptide(L)'
;MVINSGQTLRFGIGAMRFGIGAIVLGLVEVCGAIASPVQAQDGAIAPPPAYWDAVEDARTPEPDEVFRNLTAITRHNRALRWDQQGQVLVATWADWVGYSQNVGSRLIATRDIWVTAVPDLQSFCRAYTPNAEVPLAARLLQLLGLPPEPVAQTAQRQVVEIWVDPQFLFRPSPDPEITDHEAELSFRAASEFVAVPTSYQHWFYAQYDQRYQYQGQPIARQTPNARPYPWTQLGYTYDWGDRADWATLDRDRPAHVGLSEFVVRQWSPIAVEAVQPVDDYCR
;
A
#
# COMPACT_ATOMS: atom_id res chain seq x y z
N MET A 1 -58.46 50.47 18.76
CA MET A 1 -59.92 50.34 18.74
C MET A 1 -60.31 49.70 17.42
N VAL A 2 -60.72 48.44 17.51
CA VAL A 2 -61.58 47.63 16.63
C VAL A 2 -61.88 48.14 15.20
N ILE A 3 -61.35 47.36 14.23
CA ILE A 3 -61.96 46.78 13.01
C ILE A 3 -62.60 47.72 11.98
N ASN A 4 -62.13 47.64 10.73
CA ASN A 4 -63.07 47.46 9.63
C ASN A 4 -62.55 46.51 8.54
N SER A 5 -63.51 45.77 7.99
CA SER A 5 -63.41 44.60 7.14
C SER A 5 -63.60 44.95 5.66
N GLY A 6 -63.13 44.06 4.79
CA GLY A 6 -63.61 43.91 3.41
C GLY A 6 -62.83 44.74 2.37
N GLN A 7 -62.54 44.24 1.17
CA GLN A 7 -63.07 43.06 0.51
C GLN A 7 -62.27 42.83 -0.79
N THR A 8 -61.98 41.55 -1.09
CA THR A 8 -62.06 40.89 -2.42
C THR A 8 -61.21 41.42 -3.59
N LEU A 9 -60.49 40.61 -4.40
CA LEU A 9 -60.92 39.49 -5.28
C LEU A 9 -59.64 39.19 -6.12
N ARG A 10 -59.14 37.98 -6.39
CA ARG A 10 -59.70 36.96 -7.29
C ARG A 10 -58.70 35.81 -7.52
N PHE A 11 -59.26 34.61 -7.74
CA PHE A 11 -58.79 33.44 -8.51
C PHE A 11 -57.29 33.06 -8.39
N GLY A 12 -56.87 31.96 -7.76
CA GLY A 12 -57.41 30.61 -7.84
C GLY A 12 -56.60 29.82 -8.86
N ILE A 13 -55.73 28.91 -8.40
CA ILE A 13 -55.30 27.64 -9.03
C ILE A 13 -54.43 26.92 -7.98
N GLY A 14 -54.71 25.64 -7.77
CA GLY A 14 -54.14 24.82 -6.69
C GLY A 14 -52.63 24.65 -6.77
N ALA A 15 -51.97 24.84 -5.63
CA ALA A 15 -50.58 24.45 -5.44
C ALA A 15 -50.54 23.04 -4.81
N MET A 16 -50.03 22.11 -5.63
CA MET A 16 -49.46 20.83 -5.23
C MET A 16 -48.63 20.99 -3.94
N ARG A 17 -48.96 20.19 -2.92
CA ARG A 17 -48.11 20.03 -1.74
C ARG A 17 -46.83 19.30 -2.15
N PHE A 18 -45.79 20.03 -2.52
CA PHE A 18 -44.43 19.50 -2.48
C PHE A 18 -43.97 19.53 -1.03
N GLY A 19 -43.99 18.36 -0.40
CA GLY A 19 -43.29 18.15 0.86
C GLY A 19 -41.82 18.45 0.61
N ILE A 20 -41.31 19.47 1.29
CA ILE A 20 -39.87 19.70 1.41
C ILE A 20 -39.35 18.58 2.32
N GLY A 21 -39.06 17.43 1.71
CA GLY A 21 -38.20 16.44 2.31
C GLY A 21 -36.84 17.09 2.42
N ALA A 22 -36.48 17.56 3.61
CA ALA A 22 -35.11 17.90 3.94
C ALA A 22 -34.30 16.61 3.79
N ILE A 23 -33.69 16.41 2.63
CA ILE A 23 -32.62 15.44 2.47
C ILE A 23 -31.46 16.01 3.26
N VAL A 24 -31.37 15.60 4.52
CA VAL A 24 -30.14 15.70 5.30
C VAL A 24 -29.17 14.75 4.61
N LEU A 25 -28.40 15.27 3.65
CA LEU A 25 -27.16 14.65 3.22
C LEU A 25 -26.25 14.64 4.43
N GLY A 26 -26.31 13.57 5.20
CA GLY A 26 -25.32 13.26 6.21
C GLY A 26 -23.99 13.10 5.50
N LEU A 27 -23.19 14.17 5.48
CA LEU A 27 -21.75 14.07 5.31
C LEU A 27 -21.25 13.22 6.46
N VAL A 28 -21.16 11.92 6.22
CA VAL A 28 -20.30 11.07 7.04
C VAL A 28 -18.89 11.51 6.67
N GLU A 29 -18.31 12.40 7.47
CA GLU A 29 -16.86 12.54 7.54
C GLU A 29 -16.32 11.18 8.03
N VAL A 30 -16.06 10.30 7.07
CA VAL A 30 -15.27 9.10 7.32
C VAL A 30 -13.84 9.60 7.44
N CYS A 31 -13.36 9.71 8.68
CA CYS A 31 -11.94 9.90 9.00
C CYS A 31 -11.07 9.09 8.03
N GLY A 32 -10.16 9.78 7.35
CA GLY A 32 -9.35 9.23 6.29
C GLY A 32 -8.40 8.12 6.75
N ALA A 33 -7.81 7.43 5.78
CA ALA A 33 -6.43 6.98 5.93
C ALA A 33 -5.70 7.38 4.65
N ILE A 34 -4.54 8.02 4.60
CA ILE A 34 -3.41 8.07 5.55
C ILE A 34 -3.16 6.73 6.21
N ALA A 35 -2.29 5.89 5.62
CA ALA A 35 -1.70 4.73 6.30
C ALA A 35 -1.71 4.99 7.81
N SER A 36 -2.58 4.25 8.51
CA SER A 36 -3.05 4.71 9.82
C SER A 36 -1.83 5.10 10.66
N PRO A 37 -1.79 6.30 11.27
CA PRO A 37 -0.71 6.60 12.18
C PRO A 37 -0.78 5.51 13.23
N VAL A 38 0.31 4.77 13.39
CA VAL A 38 0.68 4.17 14.65
C VAL A 38 -0.55 3.63 15.40
N GLN A 39 -1.18 2.59 14.84
CA GLN A 39 -2.29 1.96 15.53
C GLN A 39 -1.70 1.23 16.73
N ALA A 40 -2.07 1.67 17.93
CA ALA A 40 -1.94 0.86 19.12
C ALA A 40 -2.74 -0.43 18.89
N GLN A 41 -2.06 -1.45 18.35
CA GLN A 41 -2.60 -2.80 18.25
C GLN A 41 -2.61 -3.39 19.66
N ASP A 42 -3.78 -3.37 20.31
CA ASP A 42 -4.05 -4.24 21.44
C ASP A 42 -3.82 -5.70 20.99
N GLY A 43 -2.98 -6.43 21.72
CA GLY A 43 -2.60 -7.81 21.37
C GLY A 43 -1.41 -7.96 20.42
N ALA A 44 -0.69 -6.88 20.11
CA ALA A 44 0.45 -6.97 19.21
C ALA A 44 1.64 -7.74 19.80
N ILE A 45 2.27 -8.53 18.94
CA ILE A 45 3.51 -9.23 19.25
C ILE A 45 4.65 -8.21 19.36
N ALA A 46 5.51 -8.37 20.37
CA ALA A 46 6.72 -7.57 20.47
C ALA A 46 7.65 -7.89 19.29
N PRO A 47 8.10 -6.89 18.51
CA PRO A 47 8.96 -7.19 17.37
C PRO A 47 10.30 -7.80 17.79
N PRO A 48 10.80 -8.82 17.05
CA PRO A 48 12.10 -9.43 17.33
C PRO A 48 13.24 -8.42 17.05
N PRO A 49 14.47 -8.66 17.56
CA PRO A 49 15.62 -7.82 17.28
C PRO A 49 15.84 -7.57 15.77
N ALA A 50 15.77 -8.61 14.94
CA ALA A 50 15.94 -8.49 13.49
C ALA A 50 14.98 -7.48 12.82
N TYR A 51 13.75 -7.33 13.34
CA TYR A 51 12.82 -6.32 12.85
C TYR A 51 13.28 -4.89 13.19
N TRP A 52 13.80 -4.69 14.40
CA TRP A 52 14.33 -3.39 14.81
C TRP A 52 15.63 -3.07 14.08
N ASP A 53 16.50 -4.07 13.88
CA ASP A 53 17.73 -3.91 13.11
C ASP A 53 17.39 -3.47 11.67
N ALA A 54 16.40 -4.12 11.03
CA ALA A 54 15.87 -3.73 9.73
C ALA A 54 15.32 -2.29 9.69
N VAL A 55 14.64 -1.85 10.75
CA VAL A 55 14.10 -0.48 10.84
C VAL A 55 15.21 0.55 10.94
N GLU A 56 16.26 0.28 11.73
CA GLU A 56 17.38 1.18 11.90
C GLU A 56 18.21 1.28 10.61
N ASP A 57 18.44 0.15 9.95
CA ASP A 57 19.15 0.03 8.66
C ASP A 57 18.41 0.79 7.56
N ALA A 58 17.14 0.42 7.29
CA ALA A 58 16.32 1.02 6.23
C ALA A 58 16.05 2.53 6.40
N ARG A 59 16.31 3.10 7.58
CA ARG A 59 16.08 4.53 7.83
C ARG A 59 16.98 5.41 6.97
N THR A 60 18.20 4.97 6.67
CA THR A 60 19.18 5.75 5.92
C THR A 60 19.75 4.91 4.77
N PRO A 61 19.20 5.02 3.55
CA PRO A 61 19.66 4.20 2.43
C PRO A 61 21.11 4.51 2.06
N GLU A 62 21.92 3.46 1.88
CA GLU A 62 23.35 3.52 1.56
C GLU A 62 23.63 3.08 0.10
N PRO A 63 24.72 3.56 -0.53
CA PRO A 63 25.02 3.23 -1.93
C PRO A 63 25.18 1.73 -2.25
N ASP A 64 25.65 0.92 -1.31
CA ASP A 64 25.80 -0.52 -1.49
C ASP A 64 24.50 -1.31 -1.30
N GLU A 65 23.44 -0.66 -0.80
CA GLU A 65 22.09 -1.23 -0.71
C GLU A 65 21.30 -1.09 -2.02
N VAL A 66 21.78 -0.28 -2.97
CA VAL A 66 21.12 -0.12 -4.28
C VAL A 66 21.09 -1.45 -5.03
N PHE A 67 19.90 -2.06 -5.08
CA PHE A 67 19.67 -3.30 -5.80
C PHE A 67 19.37 -3.04 -7.28
N ARG A 68 20.14 -3.69 -8.17
CA ARG A 68 20.14 -3.43 -9.62
C ARG A 68 19.26 -4.36 -10.46
N ASN A 69 18.52 -5.24 -9.80
CA ASN A 69 17.67 -6.23 -10.43
C ASN A 69 16.22 -6.13 -9.93
N LEU A 70 15.75 -4.90 -9.66
CA LEU A 70 14.34 -4.64 -9.38
C LEU A 70 13.50 -5.04 -10.58
N THR A 71 12.27 -5.47 -10.31
CA THR A 71 11.27 -5.72 -11.33
C THR A 71 10.92 -4.39 -11.99
N ALA A 72 11.14 -4.31 -13.29
CA ALA A 72 10.71 -3.20 -14.12
C ALA A 72 9.33 -3.47 -14.71
N ILE A 73 8.39 -2.54 -14.52
CA ILE A 73 7.02 -2.59 -15.06
C ILE A 73 7.02 -2.13 -16.51
N THR A 74 7.46 -3.01 -17.40
CA THR A 74 7.52 -2.74 -18.84
C THR A 74 6.82 -3.83 -19.64
N ARG A 75 6.36 -3.51 -20.85
CA ARG A 75 5.81 -4.52 -21.78
C ARG A 75 6.86 -5.54 -22.24
N HIS A 76 8.15 -5.23 -22.08
CA HIS A 76 9.24 -6.12 -22.44
C HIS A 76 9.52 -7.17 -21.37
N ASN A 77 9.17 -6.89 -20.11
CA ASN A 77 9.21 -7.87 -19.04
C ASN A 77 8.12 -8.93 -19.25
N ARG A 78 8.51 -10.10 -19.78
CA ARG A 78 7.60 -11.20 -20.15
C ARG A 78 7.02 -11.96 -18.95
N ALA A 79 7.57 -11.77 -17.75
CA ALA A 79 7.03 -12.39 -16.54
C ALA A 79 5.75 -11.68 -16.06
N LEU A 80 5.61 -10.38 -16.36
CA LEU A 80 4.45 -9.60 -15.96
C LEU A 80 3.20 -10.03 -16.72
N ARG A 81 2.08 -10.07 -15.99
CA ARG A 81 0.76 -10.31 -16.56
C ARG A 81 0.10 -8.98 -16.90
N TRP A 82 -0.44 -8.91 -18.10
CA TRP A 82 -1.12 -7.74 -18.63
C TRP A 82 -2.49 -8.13 -19.17
N ASP A 83 -3.50 -7.29 -18.93
CA ASP A 83 -4.82 -7.46 -19.54
C ASP A 83 -4.89 -6.81 -20.95
N GLN A 84 -6.06 -6.92 -21.58
CA GLN A 84 -6.32 -6.35 -22.90
C GLN A 84 -6.37 -4.81 -22.90
N GLN A 85 -6.67 -4.21 -21.75
CA GLN A 85 -6.73 -2.76 -21.55
C GLN A 85 -5.34 -2.16 -21.27
N GLY A 86 -4.36 -3.02 -21.04
CA GLY A 86 -2.99 -2.64 -20.76
C GLY A 86 -2.67 -2.38 -19.29
N GLN A 87 -3.52 -2.86 -18.40
CA GLN A 87 -3.30 -2.86 -16.97
C GLN A 87 -2.31 -3.99 -16.62
N VAL A 88 -1.44 -3.75 -15.65
CA VAL A 88 -0.54 -4.76 -15.08
C VAL A 88 -1.17 -5.38 -13.85
N LEU A 89 -0.94 -6.68 -13.65
CA LEU A 89 -1.41 -7.38 -12.45
C LEU A 89 -0.40 -7.23 -11.31
N VAL A 90 -0.86 -6.67 -10.20
CA VAL A 90 -0.08 -6.48 -8.96
C VAL A 90 -0.79 -7.17 -7.79
N ALA A 91 -0.06 -7.43 -6.70
CA ALA A 91 -0.59 -8.06 -5.50
C ALA A 91 -0.37 -7.19 -4.26
N THR A 92 -1.34 -7.21 -3.34
CA THR A 92 -1.19 -6.73 -1.96
C THR A 92 -1.67 -7.80 -0.99
N TRP A 93 -1.20 -7.76 0.26
CA TRP A 93 -1.65 -8.67 1.32
C TRP A 93 -2.42 -7.91 2.38
N ALA A 94 -3.75 -8.04 2.36
CA ALA A 94 -4.67 -7.17 3.10
C ALA A 94 -5.85 -7.95 3.71
N ASP A 95 -6.50 -7.39 4.71
CA ASP A 95 -7.64 -7.98 5.44
C ASP A 95 -8.97 -7.22 5.22
N TRP A 96 -8.98 -6.20 4.36
CA TRP A 96 -10.20 -5.46 4.08
C TRP A 96 -11.19 -6.28 3.24
N VAL A 97 -12.32 -6.64 3.85
CA VAL A 97 -13.40 -7.44 3.23
C VAL A 97 -13.99 -6.81 1.95
N GLY A 98 -13.83 -5.50 1.75
CA GLY A 98 -14.31 -4.84 0.53
C GLY A 98 -13.65 -5.37 -0.74
N TYR A 99 -12.42 -5.91 -0.67
CA TYR A 99 -11.80 -6.56 -1.83
C TYR A 99 -12.54 -7.83 -2.24
N SER A 100 -12.85 -8.74 -1.29
CA SER A 100 -13.53 -9.99 -1.60
C SER A 100 -14.97 -9.79 -2.09
N GLN A 101 -15.63 -8.74 -1.62
CA GLN A 101 -16.98 -8.35 -2.07
C GLN A 101 -17.01 -7.78 -3.49
N ASN A 102 -15.86 -7.40 -4.06
CA ASN A 102 -15.76 -6.71 -5.34
C ASN A 102 -14.83 -7.42 -6.34
N VAL A 103 -14.61 -8.72 -6.18
CA VAL A 103 -13.91 -9.55 -7.18
C VAL A 103 -14.62 -9.43 -8.54
N GLY A 104 -13.85 -9.22 -9.61
CA GLY A 104 -14.35 -8.95 -10.96
C GLY A 104 -14.91 -7.55 -11.17
N SER A 105 -14.92 -6.69 -10.14
CA SER A 105 -15.47 -5.33 -10.19
C SER A 105 -14.38 -4.26 -10.12
N ARG A 106 -14.74 -3.05 -10.56
CA ARG A 106 -13.89 -1.85 -10.47
C ARG A 106 -14.17 -1.08 -9.19
N LEU A 107 -13.10 -0.61 -8.55
CA LEU A 107 -13.13 0.24 -7.38
C LEU A 107 -12.27 1.49 -7.62
N ILE A 108 -12.51 2.51 -6.79
CA ILE A 108 -11.56 3.62 -6.62
C ILE A 108 -10.77 3.33 -5.34
N ALA A 109 -9.45 3.25 -5.45
CA ALA A 109 -8.56 3.11 -4.30
C ALA A 109 -8.68 4.39 -3.46
N THR A 110 -9.35 4.36 -2.31
CA THR A 110 -9.53 5.57 -1.49
C THR A 110 -8.28 5.95 -0.69
N ARG A 111 -7.23 5.14 -0.79
CA ARG A 111 -5.97 5.20 -0.05
C ARG A 111 -4.86 4.71 -0.97
N ASP A 112 -3.62 5.07 -0.67
CA ASP A 112 -2.47 4.46 -1.34
C ASP A 112 -2.42 2.96 -1.01
N ILE A 113 -2.18 2.12 -2.03
CA ILE A 113 -2.09 0.66 -1.86
C ILE A 113 -0.67 0.24 -2.19
N TRP A 114 0.02 -0.32 -1.20
CA TRP A 114 1.37 -0.87 -1.37
C TRP A 114 1.26 -2.25 -2.00
N VAL A 115 1.97 -2.45 -3.10
CA VAL A 115 1.85 -3.63 -3.95
C VAL A 115 3.22 -4.13 -4.42
N THR A 116 3.28 -5.41 -4.77
CA THR A 116 4.38 -6.03 -5.50
C THR A 116 3.86 -6.56 -6.84
N ALA A 117 4.75 -6.85 -7.79
CA ALA A 117 4.36 -7.60 -8.98
C ALA A 117 3.94 -9.04 -8.60
N VAL A 118 2.83 -9.51 -9.15
CA VAL A 118 2.34 -10.90 -8.95
C VAL A 118 3.40 -11.97 -9.21
N PRO A 119 4.15 -11.97 -10.34
CA PRO A 119 5.11 -13.04 -10.62
C PRO A 119 6.22 -13.15 -9.57
N ASP A 120 6.61 -12.05 -8.92
CA ASP A 120 7.67 -12.05 -7.92
C ASP A 120 7.21 -12.74 -6.64
N LEU A 121 6.01 -12.40 -6.15
CA LEU A 121 5.41 -13.03 -4.98
C LEU A 121 5.15 -14.52 -5.23
N GLN A 122 4.65 -14.89 -6.42
CA GLN A 122 4.45 -16.29 -6.80
C GLN A 122 5.78 -17.06 -6.88
N SER A 123 6.84 -16.43 -7.40
CA SER A 123 8.17 -17.04 -7.47
C SER A 123 8.72 -17.29 -6.07
N PHE A 124 8.56 -16.33 -5.16
CA PHE A 124 8.90 -16.53 -3.75
C PHE A 124 8.11 -17.68 -3.11
N CYS A 125 6.79 -17.72 -3.29
CA CYS A 125 5.93 -18.79 -2.78
C CYS A 125 6.43 -20.19 -3.21
N ARG A 126 6.90 -20.34 -4.46
CA ARG A 126 7.41 -21.61 -4.99
C ARG A 126 8.78 -21.99 -4.43
N ALA A 127 9.62 -21.01 -4.11
CA ALA A 127 10.95 -21.25 -3.56
C ALA A 127 10.90 -21.57 -2.06
N TYR A 128 9.98 -20.94 -1.33
CA TYR A 128 9.88 -21.09 0.11
C TYR A 128 9.14 -22.37 0.49
N THR A 129 9.76 -23.20 1.35
CA THR A 129 9.10 -24.35 1.98
C THR A 129 8.79 -24.04 3.44
N PRO A 130 7.50 -23.84 3.82
CA PRO A 130 7.12 -23.54 5.19
C PRO A 130 7.50 -24.67 6.17
N ASN A 131 7.83 -24.30 7.41
CA ASN A 131 8.02 -25.25 8.50
C ASN A 131 7.43 -24.72 9.81
N ALA A 132 7.50 -25.54 10.87
CA ALA A 132 6.88 -25.21 12.15
C ALA A 132 7.46 -23.96 12.83
N GLU A 133 8.75 -23.66 12.58
CA GLU A 133 9.42 -22.49 13.16
C GLU A 133 9.03 -21.20 12.45
N VAL A 134 8.94 -21.25 11.11
CA VAL A 134 8.55 -20.11 10.28
C VAL A 134 7.43 -20.55 9.33
N PRO A 135 6.16 -20.44 9.75
CA PRO A 135 5.01 -20.66 8.87
C PRO A 135 5.00 -19.67 7.71
N LEU A 136 4.31 -20.00 6.62
CA LEU A 136 4.24 -19.18 5.41
C LEU A 136 3.84 -17.73 5.69
N ALA A 137 2.77 -17.51 6.47
CA ALA A 137 2.31 -16.17 6.80
C ALA A 137 3.36 -15.36 7.61
N ALA A 138 4.06 -15.98 8.55
CA ALA A 138 5.14 -15.33 9.29
C ALA A 138 6.31 -14.96 8.35
N ARG A 139 6.62 -15.84 7.40
CA ARG A 139 7.65 -15.57 6.39
C ARG A 139 7.26 -14.43 5.44
N LEU A 140 5.99 -14.32 5.06
CA LEU A 140 5.53 -13.21 4.23
C LEU A 140 5.56 -11.88 4.98
N LEU A 141 5.32 -11.86 6.31
CA LEU A 141 5.54 -10.64 7.10
C LEU A 141 7.02 -10.21 7.02
N GLN A 142 7.94 -11.18 7.13
CA GLN A 142 9.38 -10.94 6.94
C GLN A 142 9.70 -10.35 5.58
N LEU A 143 9.28 -11.07 4.52
CA LEU A 143 9.56 -10.72 3.13
C LEU A 143 9.08 -9.32 2.75
N LEU A 144 7.89 -8.96 3.22
CA LEU A 144 7.20 -7.71 2.87
C LEU A 144 7.56 -6.55 3.81
N GLY A 145 8.50 -6.72 4.73
CA GLY A 145 8.86 -5.67 5.68
C GLY A 145 7.71 -5.30 6.63
N LEU A 146 6.77 -6.22 6.88
CA LEU A 146 5.64 -5.99 7.77
C LEU A 146 6.00 -6.36 9.22
N PRO A 147 5.44 -5.66 10.22
CA PRO A 147 5.64 -6.02 11.62
C PRO A 147 5.11 -7.44 11.89
N PRO A 148 5.66 -8.14 12.89
CA PRO A 148 5.10 -9.41 13.31
C PRO A 148 3.70 -9.22 13.85
N GLU A 149 2.82 -10.15 13.53
CA GLU A 149 1.42 -10.09 13.92
C GLU A 149 0.92 -11.41 14.49
N PRO A 150 -0.11 -11.37 15.38
CA PRO A 150 -0.77 -12.56 15.87
C PRO A 150 -1.29 -13.46 14.73
N VAL A 151 -1.21 -14.78 14.93
CA VAL A 151 -1.71 -15.78 13.98
C VAL A 151 -3.17 -15.50 13.60
N ALA A 152 -4.00 -15.10 14.57
CA ALA A 152 -5.40 -14.76 14.33
C ALA A 152 -5.58 -13.58 13.38
N GLN A 153 -4.66 -12.61 13.38
CA GLN A 153 -4.68 -11.45 12.49
C GLN A 153 -4.16 -11.81 11.10
N THR A 154 -3.04 -12.53 11.01
CA THR A 154 -2.52 -13.01 9.72
C THR A 154 -3.49 -13.93 8.99
N ALA A 155 -4.29 -14.72 9.73
CA ALA A 155 -5.31 -15.59 9.16
C ALA A 155 -6.47 -14.84 8.48
N GLN A 156 -6.69 -13.56 8.81
CA GLN A 156 -7.70 -12.72 8.16
C GLN A 156 -7.19 -12.06 6.88
N ARG A 157 -5.85 -12.00 6.68
CA ARG A 157 -5.30 -11.44 5.46
C ARG A 157 -5.47 -12.37 4.28
N GLN A 158 -5.64 -11.78 3.12
CA GLN A 158 -5.79 -12.42 1.83
C GLN A 158 -4.84 -11.75 0.85
N VAL A 159 -4.27 -12.53 -0.08
CA VAL A 159 -3.58 -11.97 -1.23
C VAL A 159 -4.64 -11.47 -2.20
N VAL A 160 -4.57 -10.18 -2.50
CA VAL A 160 -5.48 -9.48 -3.42
C VAL A 160 -4.71 -9.18 -4.68
N GLU A 161 -5.08 -9.81 -5.79
CA GLU A 161 -4.57 -9.47 -7.12
C GLU A 161 -5.42 -8.35 -7.73
N ILE A 162 -4.76 -7.32 -8.24
CA ILE A 162 -5.37 -6.08 -8.71
C ILE A 162 -4.85 -5.74 -10.09
N TRP A 163 -5.74 -5.51 -11.04
CA TRP A 163 -5.41 -4.86 -12.31
C TRP A 163 -5.34 -3.35 -12.11
N VAL A 164 -4.21 -2.76 -12.49
CA VAL A 164 -3.97 -1.32 -12.39
C VAL A 164 -3.29 -0.80 -13.66
N ASP A 165 -3.71 0.37 -14.12
CA ASP A 165 -3.01 1.04 -15.22
C ASP A 165 -1.64 1.56 -14.70
N PRO A 166 -0.52 1.27 -15.38
CA PRO A 166 0.81 1.71 -14.95
C PRO A 166 0.93 3.21 -14.66
N GLN A 167 0.11 4.07 -15.27
CA GLN A 167 0.11 5.51 -14.98
C GLN A 167 -0.26 5.86 -13.53
N PHE A 168 -0.93 4.94 -12.82
CA PHE A 168 -1.32 5.08 -11.42
C PHE A 168 -0.35 4.40 -10.45
N LEU A 169 0.66 3.73 -10.97
CA LEU A 169 1.75 3.13 -10.20
C LEU A 169 2.93 4.09 -10.12
N PHE A 170 3.63 4.04 -9.00
CA PHE A 170 4.94 4.65 -8.86
C PHE A 170 5.80 3.80 -7.92
N ARG A 171 7.12 3.90 -8.07
CA ARG A 171 8.07 3.29 -7.14
C ARG A 171 8.21 4.20 -5.91
N PRO A 172 8.08 3.71 -4.66
CA PRO A 172 8.20 4.52 -3.46
C PRO A 172 9.68 4.75 -3.12
N SER A 173 10.37 5.53 -3.96
CA SER A 173 11.80 5.85 -3.87
C SER A 173 12.06 7.28 -4.36
N PRO A 174 13.24 7.87 -4.12
CA PRO A 174 13.60 9.15 -4.74
C PRO A 174 13.52 9.14 -6.27
N ASP A 175 13.62 7.96 -6.90
CA ASP A 175 13.26 7.73 -8.30
C ASP A 175 11.87 7.04 -8.42
N PRO A 176 10.79 7.78 -8.73
CA PRO A 176 9.45 7.20 -8.79
C PRO A 176 9.17 6.36 -10.04
N GLU A 177 10.12 6.28 -10.98
CA GLU A 177 9.96 5.55 -12.23
C GLU A 177 9.78 4.04 -11.99
N ILE A 178 8.78 3.45 -12.64
CA ILE A 178 8.44 2.03 -12.50
C ILE A 178 9.16 1.13 -13.51
N THR A 179 9.77 1.73 -14.53
CA THR A 179 10.39 1.08 -15.69
C THR A 179 11.87 0.79 -15.48
N ASP A 180 12.47 1.28 -14.39
CA ASP A 180 13.86 1.05 -14.03
C ASP A 180 14.05 -0.19 -13.16
N HIS A 181 15.27 -0.72 -13.21
CA HIS A 181 15.73 -1.89 -12.46
C HIS A 181 16.49 -1.53 -11.17
N GLU A 182 16.64 -0.24 -10.87
CA GLU A 182 17.22 0.27 -9.63
C GLU A 182 16.55 1.59 -9.24
N ALA A 183 16.69 1.99 -7.99
CA ALA A 183 16.28 3.29 -7.49
C ALA A 183 17.52 4.18 -7.28
N GLU A 184 17.33 5.49 -7.35
CA GLU A 184 18.36 6.45 -6.93
C GLU A 184 18.24 6.80 -5.45
N LEU A 185 19.38 7.11 -4.81
CA LEU A 185 19.45 7.50 -3.40
C LEU A 185 18.86 8.88 -3.11
N SER A 186 18.74 9.73 -4.12
CA SER A 186 18.34 11.12 -3.97
C SER A 186 17.50 11.57 -5.14
N PHE A 187 16.62 12.54 -4.92
CA PHE A 187 15.86 13.14 -6.01
C PHE A 187 16.81 13.72 -7.06
N ARG A 188 16.62 13.31 -8.32
CA ARG A 188 17.33 13.92 -9.45
C ARG A 188 17.16 15.43 -9.42
N ALA A 189 18.26 16.16 -9.63
CA ALA A 189 18.20 17.60 -9.83
C ALA A 189 17.30 17.90 -11.03
N ALA A 190 16.33 18.80 -10.85
CA ALA A 190 15.43 19.18 -11.92
C ALA A 190 16.24 19.74 -13.10
N SER A 191 15.97 19.19 -14.28
CA SER A 191 16.51 19.65 -15.56
C SER A 191 15.36 19.96 -16.52
N GLU A 192 15.69 20.43 -17.71
CA GLU A 192 14.68 20.66 -18.76
C GLU A 192 13.98 19.36 -19.23
N PHE A 193 14.59 18.19 -18.99
CA PHE A 193 14.10 16.89 -19.47
C PHE A 193 13.54 15.99 -18.37
N VAL A 194 13.94 16.19 -17.12
CA VAL A 194 13.59 15.30 -15.99
C VAL A 194 13.36 16.14 -14.74
N ALA A 195 12.22 15.95 -14.10
CA ALA A 195 11.91 16.52 -12.80
C ALA A 195 10.94 15.63 -12.02
N VAL A 196 11.23 15.40 -10.74
CA VAL A 196 10.30 14.73 -9.82
C VAL A 196 9.32 15.77 -9.27
N PRO A 197 7.98 15.60 -9.44
CA PRO A 197 7.00 16.59 -9.00
C PRO A 197 7.11 16.90 -7.50
N THR A 198 6.98 18.18 -7.11
CA THR A 198 7.01 18.59 -5.71
C THR A 198 5.94 17.89 -4.86
N SER A 199 4.77 17.60 -5.44
CA SER A 199 3.72 16.82 -4.77
C SER A 199 4.16 15.39 -4.42
N TYR A 200 5.00 14.78 -5.25
CA TYR A 200 5.60 13.48 -4.95
C TYR A 200 6.65 13.61 -3.84
N GLN A 201 7.52 14.62 -3.89
CA GLN A 201 8.51 14.85 -2.84
C GLN A 201 7.85 15.06 -1.47
N HIS A 202 6.76 15.84 -1.41
CA HIS A 202 5.96 16.00 -0.19
C HIS A 202 5.33 14.69 0.28
N TRP A 203 4.79 13.89 -0.65
CA TRP A 203 4.28 12.56 -0.33
C TRP A 203 5.38 11.67 0.26
N PHE A 204 6.56 11.65 -0.34
CA PHE A 204 7.71 10.85 0.08
C PHE A 204 8.17 11.23 1.50
N TYR A 205 8.38 12.52 1.78
CA TYR A 205 8.77 12.97 3.11
C TYR A 205 7.67 12.73 4.15
N ALA A 206 6.40 12.88 3.79
CA ALA A 206 5.30 12.51 4.68
C ALA A 206 5.26 11.00 4.99
N GLN A 207 5.60 10.15 4.01
CA GLN A 207 5.74 8.70 4.24
C GLN A 207 6.93 8.36 5.15
N TYR A 208 8.04 9.09 5.02
CA TYR A 208 9.20 8.96 5.88
C TYR A 208 8.85 9.31 7.33
N ASP A 209 8.25 10.48 7.54
CA ASP A 209 7.85 10.94 8.87
C ASP A 209 6.87 9.97 9.53
N GLN A 210 5.88 9.47 8.79
CA GLN A 210 4.91 8.48 9.30
C GLN A 210 5.56 7.17 9.77
N ARG A 211 6.69 6.78 9.18
CA ARG A 211 7.36 5.51 9.49
C ARG A 211 8.45 5.64 10.54
N TYR A 212 9.11 6.78 10.59
CA TYR A 212 10.33 6.93 11.40
C TYR A 212 10.22 8.00 12.49
N GLN A 213 9.16 8.81 12.51
CA GLN A 213 9.00 9.89 13.48
C GLN A 213 7.74 9.71 14.33
N TYR A 214 7.85 9.99 15.62
CA TYR A 214 6.72 10.11 16.55
C TYR A 214 6.89 11.38 17.36
N GLN A 215 5.92 12.28 17.26
CA GLN A 215 5.97 13.61 17.91
C GLN A 215 7.24 14.42 17.56
N GLY A 216 7.71 14.29 16.31
CA GLY A 216 8.90 15.00 15.82
C GLY A 216 10.23 14.45 16.35
N GLN A 217 10.24 13.23 16.90
CA GLN A 217 11.44 12.53 17.35
C GLN A 217 11.55 11.17 16.64
N PRO A 218 12.77 10.68 16.36
CA PRO A 218 12.97 9.35 15.81
C PRO A 218 12.31 8.26 16.66
N ILE A 219 11.59 7.35 16.03
CA ILE A 219 11.02 6.17 16.69
C ILE A 219 12.16 5.22 17.04
N ALA A 220 12.31 4.92 18.33
CA ALA A 220 13.23 3.92 18.84
C ALA A 220 12.44 2.75 19.45
N ARG A 221 13.14 1.66 19.77
CA ARG A 221 12.54 0.43 20.34
C ARG A 221 11.69 0.67 21.59
N GLN A 222 12.07 1.66 22.39
CA GLN A 222 11.41 2.04 23.63
C GLN A 222 10.29 3.07 23.44
N THR A 223 10.08 3.59 22.23
CA THR A 223 9.04 4.61 21.97
C THR A 223 7.67 3.96 22.16
N PRO A 224 6.89 4.41 23.17
CA PRO A 224 5.63 3.77 23.50
C PRO A 224 4.61 4.03 22.40
N ASN A 225 3.81 3.01 22.10
CA ASN A 225 2.77 3.10 21.08
C ASN A 225 3.32 3.66 19.77
N ALA A 226 4.48 3.22 19.28
CA ALA A 226 4.98 3.56 17.96
C ALA A 226 5.56 2.30 17.32
N ARG A 227 5.14 2.00 16.09
CA ARG A 227 5.64 0.85 15.32
C ARG A 227 6.11 1.37 13.96
N PRO A 228 7.43 1.47 13.76
CA PRO A 228 7.98 1.87 12.48
C PRO A 228 7.88 0.71 11.48
N TYR A 229 8.00 1.01 10.19
CA TYR A 229 8.12 0.03 9.11
C TYR A 229 9.49 0.21 8.45
N PRO A 230 10.26 -0.87 8.17
CA PRO A 230 11.55 -0.81 7.49
C PRO A 230 11.37 -0.50 5.99
N TRP A 231 10.95 0.72 5.67
CA TRP A 231 10.80 1.19 4.29
C TRP A 231 12.15 1.63 3.73
N THR A 232 12.68 0.84 2.81
CA THR A 232 14.03 0.98 2.26
C THR A 232 14.26 2.29 1.51
N GLN A 233 13.19 2.92 1.02
CA GLN A 233 13.26 4.05 0.10
C GLN A 233 14.00 3.73 -1.21
N LEU A 234 14.24 2.44 -1.50
CA LEU A 234 15.00 1.96 -2.67
C LEU A 234 14.12 1.10 -3.62
N GLY A 235 12.80 1.14 -3.42
CA GLY A 235 11.84 0.48 -4.32
C GLY A 235 11.78 -1.04 -4.16
N TYR A 236 12.21 -1.57 -3.03
CA TYR A 236 11.99 -2.96 -2.61
C TYR A 236 11.59 -3.04 -1.13
N THR A 237 10.88 -4.10 -0.74
CA THR A 237 10.55 -4.38 0.66
C THR A 237 11.79 -4.83 1.42
N TYR A 238 11.98 -4.38 2.66
CA TYR A 238 13.07 -4.91 3.48
C TYR A 238 12.69 -6.29 4.03
N ASP A 239 13.42 -7.33 3.62
CA ASP A 239 13.26 -8.68 4.15
C ASP A 239 14.03 -8.84 5.46
N TRP A 240 13.34 -8.76 6.60
CA TRP A 240 13.97 -8.91 7.92
C TRP A 240 14.08 -10.39 8.37
N GLY A 241 13.76 -11.33 7.47
CA GLY A 241 13.97 -12.76 7.70
C GLY A 241 15.45 -13.15 7.69
N ASP A 242 15.77 -14.27 8.34
CA ASP A 242 17.13 -14.79 8.46
C ASP A 242 17.45 -15.91 7.45
N ARG A 243 16.53 -16.17 6.51
CA ARG A 243 16.63 -17.27 5.54
C ARG A 243 17.07 -16.79 4.17
N ALA A 244 18.02 -17.50 3.58
CA ALA A 244 18.50 -17.27 2.22
C ALA A 244 17.56 -17.86 1.15
N ASP A 245 16.25 -17.66 1.28
CA ASP A 245 15.25 -18.24 0.35
C ASP A 245 15.47 -17.74 -1.08
N TRP A 246 15.95 -16.50 -1.19
CA TRP A 246 16.33 -15.87 -2.45
C TRP A 246 17.49 -16.56 -3.16
N ALA A 247 18.36 -17.30 -2.47
CA ALA A 247 19.55 -17.89 -3.08
C ALA A 247 19.23 -18.88 -4.22
N THR A 248 18.02 -19.44 -4.23
CA THR A 248 17.54 -20.34 -5.30
C THR A 248 16.95 -19.60 -6.51
N LEU A 249 16.49 -18.36 -6.31
CA LEU A 249 15.85 -17.52 -7.33
C LEU A 249 16.84 -16.49 -7.92
N ASP A 250 17.68 -15.92 -7.07
CA ASP A 250 18.66 -14.89 -7.36
C ASP A 250 19.82 -15.01 -6.35
N ARG A 251 20.89 -15.70 -6.75
CA ARG A 251 22.03 -16.02 -5.88
C ARG A 251 22.77 -14.77 -5.41
N ASP A 252 22.75 -13.73 -6.22
CA ASP A 252 23.53 -12.51 -5.97
C ASP A 252 22.70 -11.44 -5.25
N ARG A 253 21.42 -11.75 -4.91
CA ARG A 253 20.55 -10.89 -4.12
C ARG A 253 20.97 -10.87 -2.64
N PRO A 254 21.22 -9.69 -2.05
CA PRO A 254 21.46 -9.57 -0.61
C PRO A 254 20.25 -10.07 0.20
N ALA A 255 20.50 -10.68 1.36
CA ALA A 255 19.44 -11.33 2.14
C ALA A 255 18.31 -10.38 2.59
N HIS A 256 18.63 -9.10 2.81
CA HIS A 256 17.65 -8.08 3.23
C HIS A 256 16.79 -7.53 2.07
N VAL A 257 17.14 -7.84 0.82
CA VAL A 257 16.39 -7.36 -0.35
C VAL A 257 15.19 -8.28 -0.58
N GLY A 258 13.99 -7.77 -0.31
CA GLY A 258 12.73 -8.46 -0.55
C GLY A 258 12.21 -8.31 -1.98
N LEU A 259 10.90 -8.08 -2.11
CA LEU A 259 10.22 -7.93 -3.40
C LEU A 259 10.32 -6.50 -3.91
N SER A 260 10.28 -6.32 -5.23
CA SER A 260 10.13 -4.97 -5.79
C SER A 260 8.79 -4.38 -5.36
N GLU A 261 8.85 -3.16 -4.84
CA GLU A 261 7.74 -2.49 -4.19
C GLU A 261 7.24 -1.33 -5.04
N PHE A 262 5.92 -1.20 -5.12
CA PHE A 262 5.23 -0.13 -5.82
C PHE A 262 4.06 0.37 -4.99
N VAL A 263 3.54 1.54 -5.35
CA VAL A 263 2.33 2.09 -4.75
C VAL A 263 1.33 2.43 -5.85
N VAL A 264 0.11 1.92 -5.71
CA VAL A 264 -1.05 2.43 -6.44
C VAL A 264 -1.49 3.71 -5.74
N ARG A 265 -1.45 4.83 -6.46
CA ARG A 265 -1.84 6.13 -5.92
C ARG A 265 -3.30 6.15 -5.48
N GLN A 266 -3.59 6.79 -4.35
CA GLN A 266 -4.96 7.08 -3.93
C GLN A 266 -5.76 7.79 -5.04
N TRP A 267 -7.07 7.52 -5.06
CA TRP A 267 -8.05 7.93 -6.05
C TRP A 267 -7.89 7.31 -7.44
N SER A 268 -7.04 6.29 -7.57
CA SER A 268 -6.87 5.57 -8.83
C SER A 268 -7.96 4.51 -9.03
N PRO A 269 -8.42 4.31 -10.27
CA PRO A 269 -9.26 3.18 -10.62
C PRO A 269 -8.45 1.87 -10.59
N ILE A 270 -9.02 0.87 -9.94
CA ILE A 270 -8.47 -0.49 -9.86
C ILE A 270 -9.55 -1.51 -10.21
N ALA A 271 -9.18 -2.70 -10.66
CA ALA A 271 -10.10 -3.83 -10.74
C ALA A 271 -9.56 -5.00 -9.91
N VAL A 272 -10.39 -5.59 -9.05
CA VAL A 272 -10.01 -6.73 -8.23
C VAL A 272 -10.12 -7.99 -9.07
N GLU A 273 -9.00 -8.66 -9.35
CA GLU A 273 -8.97 -9.90 -10.14
C GLU A 273 -9.31 -11.11 -9.26
N ALA A 274 -8.61 -11.24 -8.14
CA ALA A 274 -8.73 -12.39 -7.25
C ALA A 274 -8.43 -12.00 -5.81
N VAL A 275 -9.06 -12.70 -4.87
CA VAL A 275 -8.78 -12.61 -3.43
C VAL A 275 -8.67 -14.02 -2.90
N GLN A 276 -7.52 -14.38 -2.34
CA GLN A 276 -7.22 -15.75 -1.93
C GLN A 276 -6.52 -15.80 -0.58
N PRO A 277 -6.79 -16.82 0.26
CA PRO A 277 -5.93 -17.12 1.40
C PRO A 277 -4.50 -17.38 0.94
N VAL A 278 -3.53 -17.01 1.77
CA VAL A 278 -2.10 -17.15 1.42
C VAL A 278 -1.73 -18.60 1.08
N ASP A 279 -2.29 -19.57 1.80
CA ASP A 279 -2.04 -21.00 1.59
C ASP A 279 -2.62 -21.52 0.28
N ASP A 280 -3.65 -20.88 -0.26
CA ASP A 280 -4.19 -21.22 -1.59
C ASP A 280 -3.41 -20.51 -2.69
N TYR A 281 -3.03 -19.25 -2.46
CA TYR A 281 -2.24 -18.44 -3.39
C TYR A 281 -0.85 -19.02 -3.67
N CYS A 282 -0.18 -19.51 -2.62
CA CYS A 282 1.20 -20.00 -2.70
C CYS A 282 1.33 -21.51 -3.04
N ARG A 283 0.25 -22.17 -3.48
CA ARG A 283 0.28 -23.57 -3.91
C ARG A 283 0.88 -23.78 -5.29
#